data_AF-A0A7X3G7M6-F1
#
_entry.id   AF-A0A7X3G7M6-F1
#
_cell.length_a   1.000
_cell.length_b   1.000
_cell.length_c   1.000
_cell.angle_alpha   90.00
_cell.angle_beta   90.00
_cell.angle_gamma   90.00
#
_symmetry.space_group_name_H-M   'P 1'
#
loop_
_entity.id
_entity.type
_entity.pdbx_description
1 polymer ?
#
loop_
_entity_poly.entity_id
_entity_poly.type
_entity_poly.pdbx_seq_one_letter_code
_entity_poly.pdbx_strand_id
1 'polypeptide(L)'
;MTGARTLTPPQDLFRELLDLGNLLFCVLAGPAAQVRRWPSYYLAYAHVDRLCHEVSQATGYLARGFIGTAGAVDRPAIESANVCLSRLETQFRALVDLLVRIERHTQVEYGALELKRVVRHHFSPSSPWYLAVQQRYCTGRVSRDGQVLRRAHVPLDLMPDAAAIATPGQELVHQQEFELGSQQSRILLTRTARQCRPA
;
A
#
# COMPACT_ATOMS: atom_id res chain seq x y z
N MET A 1 -10.00 -0.89 -31.45
CA MET A 1 -8.67 -0.27 -31.30
C MET A 1 -8.05 -0.79 -30.02
N THR A 2 -7.20 -1.81 -30.11
CA THR A 2 -6.47 -2.41 -28.99
C THR A 2 -5.23 -1.57 -28.72
N GLY A 3 -5.38 -0.52 -27.90
CA GLY A 3 -4.22 0.18 -27.34
C GLY A 3 -3.37 -0.83 -26.57
N ALA A 4 -2.07 -0.90 -26.86
CA ALA A 4 -1.15 -1.74 -26.13
C ALA A 4 -1.24 -1.38 -24.64
N ARG A 5 -1.76 -2.28 -23.82
CA ARG A 5 -1.78 -2.10 -22.36
C ARG A 5 -0.34 -2.06 -21.90
N THR A 6 0.12 -0.89 -21.47
CA THR A 6 1.46 -0.73 -20.91
C THR A 6 1.41 -1.29 -19.49
N LEU A 7 2.19 -2.35 -19.25
CA LEU A 7 2.33 -2.93 -17.92
C LEU A 7 3.06 -1.96 -17.00
N THR A 8 2.68 -1.95 -15.73
CA THR A 8 3.30 -1.14 -14.69
C THR A 8 4.70 -1.70 -14.37
N PRO A 9 5.72 -0.84 -14.24
CA PRO A 9 7.05 -1.27 -13.84
C PRO A 9 7.06 -1.99 -12.48
N PRO A 10 7.85 -3.07 -12.31
CA PRO A 10 7.88 -3.83 -11.05
C PRO A 10 8.25 -3.01 -9.82
N GLN A 11 9.00 -1.90 -9.96
CA GLN A 11 9.39 -1.05 -8.83
C GLN A 11 8.21 -0.33 -8.16
N ASP A 12 7.07 -0.21 -8.84
CA ASP A 12 5.89 0.46 -8.29
C ASP A 12 5.00 -0.48 -7.47
N LEU A 13 5.34 -1.77 -7.41
CA LEU A 13 4.62 -2.75 -6.61
C LEU A 13 4.82 -2.46 -5.12
N PHE A 14 3.71 -2.24 -4.40
CA PHE A 14 3.66 -1.96 -2.97
C PHE A 14 4.43 -0.71 -2.52
N ARG A 15 4.72 0.22 -3.45
CA ARG A 15 5.45 1.46 -3.13
C ARG A 15 4.76 2.27 -2.03
N GLU A 16 3.43 2.25 -1.99
CA GLU A 16 2.65 2.93 -0.96
C GLU A 16 2.90 2.40 0.45
N LEU A 17 3.27 1.12 0.59
CA LEU A 17 3.57 0.53 1.90
C LEU A 17 4.89 1.08 2.44
N LEU A 18 5.86 1.33 1.56
CA LEU A 18 7.12 1.98 1.91
C LEU A 18 6.90 3.43 2.31
N ASP A 19 6.14 4.18 1.51
CA ASP A 19 5.89 5.59 1.79
C ASP A 19 5.08 5.75 3.09
N LEU A 20 4.08 4.90 3.33
CA LEU A 20 3.32 4.87 4.58
C LEU A 20 4.18 4.43 5.78
N GLY A 21 5.04 3.42 5.60
CA GLY A 21 5.96 2.96 6.64
C GLY A 21 6.96 4.03 7.07
N ASN A 22 7.57 4.72 6.09
CA ASN A 22 8.46 5.86 6.34
C ASN A 22 7.74 6.99 7.05
N LEU A 23 6.51 7.32 6.63
CA LEU A 23 5.71 8.33 7.30
C LEU A 23 5.41 7.95 8.75
N LEU A 24 4.99 6.70 8.99
CA LEU A 24 4.68 6.19 10.32
C LEU A 24 5.91 6.26 11.24
N PHE A 25 7.09 5.89 10.73
CA PHE A 25 8.35 6.04 11.44
C PHE A 25 8.61 7.51 11.82
N CYS A 26 8.46 8.44 10.88
CA CYS A 26 8.62 9.88 11.15
C CYS A 26 7.61 10.40 12.19
N VAL A 27 6.38 9.91 12.17
CA VAL A 27 5.31 10.28 13.12
C VAL A 27 5.56 9.72 14.52
N LEU A 28 5.99 8.47 14.64
CA LEU A 28 6.01 7.77 15.93
C LEU A 28 7.40 7.62 16.56
N ALA A 29 8.46 7.65 15.75
CA ALA A 29 9.83 7.37 16.17
C ALA A 29 10.83 8.44 15.67
N GLY A 30 10.35 9.50 15.02
CA GLY A 30 11.19 10.61 14.58
C GLY A 30 11.84 11.34 15.76
N PRO A 31 13.01 11.97 15.56
CA PRO A 31 13.80 12.59 16.64
C PRO A 31 13.07 13.72 17.38
N ALA A 32 11.99 14.25 16.81
CA ALA A 32 11.18 15.31 17.39
C ALA A 32 9.70 14.90 17.58
N ALA A 33 9.39 13.60 17.53
CA ALA A 33 8.06 13.09 17.79
C ALA A 33 7.81 12.96 19.30
N GLN A 34 6.76 13.60 19.82
CA GLN A 34 6.30 13.38 21.19
C GLN A 34 5.00 12.59 21.18
N VAL A 35 5.08 11.30 21.52
CA VAL A 35 3.91 10.41 21.61
C VAL A 35 3.23 10.59 22.96
N ARG A 36 2.04 11.19 22.96
CA ARG A 36 1.26 11.47 24.17
C ARG A 36 0.46 10.25 24.66
N ARG A 37 0.32 9.19 23.83
CA ARG A 37 -0.50 8.01 24.16
C ARG A 37 0.11 6.69 23.65
N TRP A 38 0.79 6.00 24.57
CA TRP A 38 1.44 4.70 24.33
C TRP A 38 0.57 3.59 23.69
N PRO A 39 -0.72 3.42 24.05
CA PRO A 39 -1.56 2.41 23.40
C PRO A 39 -1.68 2.55 21.88
N SER A 40 -1.72 3.78 21.36
CA SER A 40 -1.80 4.01 19.91
C SER A 40 -0.51 3.59 19.18
N TYR A 41 0.63 3.76 19.85
CA TYR A 41 1.93 3.29 19.36
C TYR A 41 1.99 1.76 19.29
N TYR A 42 1.55 1.08 20.34
CA TYR A 42 1.51 -0.40 20.34
C TYR A 42 0.60 -0.95 19.25
N LEU A 43 -0.57 -0.33 19.04
CA LEU A 43 -1.47 -0.71 17.94
C LEU A 43 -0.82 -0.50 16.57
N ALA A 44 -0.09 0.60 16.38
CA ALA A 44 0.63 0.85 15.13
C ALA A 44 1.67 -0.23 14.86
N TYR A 45 2.47 -0.60 15.87
CA TYR A 45 3.42 -1.70 15.78
C TYR A 45 2.73 -3.02 15.38
N ALA A 46 1.64 -3.39 16.04
CA ALA A 46 0.90 -4.62 15.74
C ALA A 46 0.32 -4.63 14.31
N HIS A 47 -0.13 -3.48 13.80
CA HIS A 47 -0.59 -3.36 12.41
C HIS A 47 0.57 -3.49 11.41
N VAL A 48 1.72 -2.88 11.69
CA VAL A 48 2.92 -2.99 10.85
C VAL A 48 3.40 -4.44 10.79
N ASP A 49 3.46 -5.14 11.91
CA ASP A 49 3.87 -6.55 11.96
C ASP A 49 2.95 -7.43 11.11
N ARG A 50 1.62 -7.26 11.24
CA ARG A 50 0.63 -7.95 10.41
C ARG A 50 0.76 -7.61 8.93
N LEU A 51 0.99 -6.34 8.59
CA LEU A 51 1.26 -5.92 7.21
C LEU A 51 2.49 -6.62 6.64
N CYS A 52 3.59 -6.65 7.39
CA CYS A 52 4.82 -7.33 6.99
C CYS A 52 4.60 -8.82 6.75
N HIS A 53 3.79 -9.46 7.60
CA HIS A 53 3.39 -10.84 7.44
C HIS A 53 2.59 -11.08 6.14
N GLU A 54 1.58 -10.25 5.86
CA GLU A 54 0.77 -10.41 4.64
C GLU A 54 1.57 -10.08 3.38
N VAL A 55 2.43 -9.05 3.39
CA VAL A 55 3.36 -8.77 2.27
C VAL A 55 4.28 -9.97 2.01
N SER A 56 4.74 -10.62 3.08
CA SER A 56 5.58 -11.82 2.99
C SER A 56 4.85 -12.99 2.34
N GLN A 57 3.61 -13.24 2.74
CA GLN A 57 2.78 -14.27 2.12
C GLN A 57 2.47 -13.96 0.66
N ALA A 58 2.05 -12.73 0.36
CA ALA A 58 1.77 -12.27 -0.99
C ALA A 58 2.99 -12.46 -1.90
N THR A 59 4.17 -12.06 -1.43
CA THR A 59 5.45 -12.28 -2.13
C THR A 59 5.69 -13.75 -2.42
N GLY A 60 5.39 -14.65 -1.47
CA GLY A 60 5.51 -16.09 -1.67
C GLY A 60 4.57 -16.66 -2.74
N TYR A 61 3.36 -16.12 -2.89
CA TYR A 61 2.47 -16.47 -4.00
C TYR A 61 3.00 -15.95 -5.34
N LEU A 62 3.38 -14.66 -5.39
CA LEU A 62 3.89 -14.04 -6.61
C LEU A 62 5.17 -14.71 -7.13
N ALA A 63 6.05 -15.16 -6.24
CA ALA A 63 7.28 -15.85 -6.61
C ALA A 63 7.02 -17.22 -7.26
N ARG A 64 6.06 -17.99 -6.71
CA ARG A 64 5.71 -19.32 -7.24
C ARG A 64 5.06 -19.24 -8.61
N GLY A 65 4.23 -18.22 -8.83
CA GLY A 65 3.39 -18.11 -10.03
C GLY A 65 2.18 -19.04 -9.95
N PHE A 66 1.32 -18.94 -10.96
CA PHE A 66 0.00 -19.57 -10.98
C PHE A 66 -0.22 -20.50 -12.17
N ILE A 67 0.85 -20.74 -12.93
CA ILE A 67 0.82 -21.54 -14.15
C ILE A 67 1.93 -22.58 -14.02
N GLY A 68 1.54 -23.85 -14.05
CA GLY A 68 2.45 -24.98 -13.98
C GLY A 68 3.29 -25.13 -15.25
N THR A 69 4.28 -26.03 -15.21
CA THR A 69 5.18 -26.32 -16.35
C THR A 69 4.44 -26.83 -17.58
N ALA A 70 3.31 -27.52 -17.40
CA ALA A 70 2.43 -27.97 -18.48
C ALA A 70 1.45 -26.89 -18.98
N GLY A 71 1.56 -25.64 -18.51
CA GLY A 71 0.65 -24.54 -18.88
C GLY A 71 -0.70 -24.55 -18.15
N ALA A 72 -0.94 -25.52 -17.27
CA ALA A 72 -2.16 -25.60 -16.48
C ALA A 72 -2.21 -24.49 -15.42
N VAL A 73 -3.35 -23.80 -15.31
CA VAL A 73 -3.59 -22.72 -14.35
C VAL A 73 -4.00 -23.30 -13.00
N ASP A 74 -3.28 -22.94 -11.94
CA ASP A 74 -3.56 -23.32 -10.55
C ASP A 74 -4.59 -22.36 -9.92
N ARG A 75 -5.87 -22.68 -10.10
CA ARG A 75 -6.99 -21.87 -9.57
C ARG A 75 -7.02 -21.80 -8.04
N PRO A 76 -6.82 -22.91 -7.28
CA PRO A 76 -6.73 -22.83 -5.82
C PRO A 76 -5.63 -21.88 -5.33
N ALA A 77 -4.46 -21.85 -5.99
CA ALA A 77 -3.41 -20.90 -5.65
C ALA A 77 -3.81 -19.45 -5.94
N ILE A 78 -4.49 -19.18 -7.06
CA ILE A 78 -5.02 -17.85 -7.40
C ILE A 78 -6.01 -17.37 -6.33
N GLU A 79 -6.94 -18.24 -5.91
CA GLU A 79 -7.92 -17.92 -4.86
C GLU A 79 -7.21 -17.61 -3.53
N SER A 80 -6.26 -18.45 -3.14
CA SER A 80 -5.48 -18.26 -1.91
C SER A 80 -4.68 -16.95 -1.92
N ALA A 81 -4.06 -16.61 -3.07
CA ALA A 81 -3.34 -15.35 -3.25
C ALA A 81 -4.28 -14.15 -3.18
N ASN A 82 -5.45 -14.22 -3.80
CA ASN A 82 -6.45 -13.14 -3.76
C ASN A 82 -7.00 -12.92 -2.34
N VAL A 83 -7.19 -13.98 -1.56
CA VAL A 83 -7.57 -13.86 -0.14
C VAL A 83 -6.47 -13.17 0.66
N CYS A 84 -5.20 -13.54 0.45
CA CYS A 84 -4.05 -12.89 1.09
C CYS A 84 -3.97 -11.40 0.72
N LEU A 85 -4.12 -11.05 -0.55
CA LEU A 85 -4.14 -9.66 -1.00
C LEU A 85 -5.29 -8.88 -0.34
N SER A 86 -6.49 -9.46 -0.24
CA SER A 86 -7.61 -8.82 0.46
C SER A 86 -7.35 -8.60 1.96
N ARG A 87 -6.64 -9.51 2.63
CA ARG A 87 -6.18 -9.30 4.02
C ARG A 87 -5.15 -8.17 4.11
N LEU A 88 -4.19 -8.11 3.18
CA LEU A 88 -3.24 -7.01 3.07
C LEU A 88 -3.96 -5.67 2.92
N GLU A 89 -5.01 -5.63 2.10
CA GLU A 89 -5.83 -4.42 1.89
C GLU A 89 -6.52 -3.98 3.18
N THR A 90 -7.11 -4.94 3.89
CA THR A 90 -7.75 -4.71 5.19
C THR A 90 -6.76 -4.13 6.20
N GLN A 91 -5.54 -4.69 6.28
CA GLN A 91 -4.53 -4.19 7.21
C GLN A 91 -4.03 -2.79 6.83
N PHE A 92 -3.88 -2.49 5.54
CA PHE A 92 -3.45 -1.17 5.08
C PHE A 92 -4.47 -0.10 5.48
N ARG A 93 -5.76 -0.35 5.19
CA ARG A 93 -6.86 0.55 5.57
C ARG A 93 -6.94 0.75 7.07
N ALA A 94 -6.76 -0.31 7.85
CA ALA A 94 -6.76 -0.23 9.31
C ALA A 94 -5.60 0.63 9.86
N LEU A 95 -4.40 0.55 9.24
CA LEU A 95 -3.28 1.40 9.61
C LEU A 95 -3.55 2.87 9.26
N VAL A 96 -4.14 3.13 8.08
CA VAL A 96 -4.57 4.48 7.69
C VAL A 96 -5.60 5.04 8.68
N ASP A 97 -6.61 4.25 9.07
CA ASP A 97 -7.61 4.65 10.08
C ASP A 97 -7.00 4.93 11.46
N LEU A 98 -5.95 4.20 11.82
CA LEU A 98 -5.21 4.47 13.05
C LEU A 98 -4.50 5.82 12.97
N LEU A 99 -3.85 6.14 11.85
CA LEU A 99 -3.21 7.44 11.65
C LEU A 99 -4.21 8.61 11.67
N VAL A 100 -5.40 8.44 11.08
CA VAL A 100 -6.49 9.42 11.19
C VAL A 100 -6.91 9.64 12.64
N ARG A 101 -7.00 8.56 13.43
CA ARG A 101 -7.33 8.66 14.86
C ARG A 101 -6.23 9.33 15.67
N ILE A 102 -4.97 9.04 15.38
CA ILE A 102 -3.81 9.68 16.02
C ILE A 102 -3.85 11.20 15.77
N GLU A 103 -4.08 11.62 14.52
CA GLU A 103 -4.17 13.03 14.16
C GLU A 103 -5.38 13.71 14.80
N ARG A 104 -6.58 13.13 14.66
CA ARG A 104 -7.83 13.70 15.19
C ARG A 104 -7.76 13.95 16.70
N HIS A 105 -7.09 13.09 17.44
CA HIS A 105 -6.97 13.20 18.89
C HIS A 105 -5.65 13.86 19.34
N THR A 106 -4.86 14.40 18.41
CA THR A 106 -3.60 15.11 18.68
C THR A 106 -2.69 14.28 19.60
N GLN A 107 -2.61 12.98 19.33
CA GLN A 107 -1.89 12.01 20.17
C GLN A 107 -0.37 12.07 19.96
N VAL A 108 0.07 12.82 18.95
CA VAL A 108 1.46 13.07 18.61
C VAL A 108 1.65 14.56 18.39
N GLU A 109 2.72 15.12 18.94
CA GLU A 109 3.23 16.41 18.49
C GLU A 109 4.31 16.19 17.43
N TYR A 110 4.11 16.80 16.26
CA TYR A 110 5.07 16.75 15.16
C TYR A 110 6.11 17.86 15.34
N GLY A 111 7.38 17.50 15.43
CA GLY A 111 8.47 18.48 15.46
C GLY A 111 8.80 19.14 14.12
N ALA A 112 8.35 18.57 13.00
CA ALA A 112 8.55 19.13 11.65
C ALA A 112 7.23 19.66 11.06
N LEU A 113 7.25 20.88 10.52
CA LEU A 113 6.07 21.52 9.91
C LEU A 113 5.64 20.80 8.64
N GLU A 114 6.59 20.29 7.86
CA GLU A 114 6.38 19.54 6.64
C GLU A 114 5.63 18.24 6.93
N LEU A 115 6.05 17.51 7.96
CA LEU A 115 5.38 16.29 8.41
C LEU A 115 3.93 16.58 8.82
N LYS A 116 3.72 17.66 9.59
CA LYS A 116 2.38 18.09 9.99
C LYS A 116 1.50 18.44 8.77
N ARG A 117 2.06 19.03 7.71
CA ARG A 117 1.33 19.31 6.47
C ARG A 117 0.92 18.03 5.75
N VAL A 118 1.84 17.09 5.58
CA VAL A 118 1.54 15.76 4.98
C VAL A 118 0.45 15.06 5.76
N VAL A 119 0.58 15.00 7.10
CA VAL A 119 -0.40 14.30 7.93
C VAL A 119 -1.78 14.94 7.83
N ARG A 120 -1.88 16.27 7.91
CA ARG A 120 -3.16 16.99 7.79
C ARG A 120 -3.80 16.87 6.42
N HIS A 121 -2.98 16.85 5.37
CA HIS A 121 -3.47 16.73 4.00
C HIS A 121 -4.13 15.35 3.76
N HIS A 122 -3.53 14.28 4.26
CA HIS A 122 -3.96 12.91 3.95
C HIS A 122 -4.81 12.25 5.03
N PHE A 123 -4.56 12.52 6.31
CA PHE A 123 -5.14 11.77 7.44
C PHE A 123 -6.22 12.56 8.19
N SER A 124 -7.01 13.33 7.44
CA SER A 124 -8.29 13.88 7.90
C SER A 124 -9.44 12.98 7.42
N PRO A 125 -10.51 12.76 8.21
CA PRO A 125 -11.68 12.00 7.75
C PRO A 125 -12.35 12.56 6.49
N SER A 126 -12.18 13.86 6.23
CA SER A 126 -12.70 14.55 5.04
C SER A 126 -11.66 14.69 3.91
N SER A 127 -10.46 14.13 4.08
CA SER A 127 -9.43 14.20 3.04
C SER A 127 -9.87 13.41 1.81
N PRO A 128 -9.81 13.97 0.60
CA PRO A 128 -10.06 13.24 -0.64
C PRO A 128 -9.18 11.99 -0.79
N TRP A 129 -7.93 12.06 -0.32
CA TRP A 129 -7.02 10.91 -0.31
C TRP A 129 -7.53 9.79 0.61
N TYR A 130 -7.88 10.12 1.85
CA TYR A 130 -8.42 9.15 2.80
C TYR A 130 -9.70 8.50 2.28
N LEU A 131 -10.62 9.29 1.73
CA LEU A 131 -11.86 8.77 1.15
C LEU A 131 -11.57 7.86 -0.05
N ALA A 132 -10.61 8.22 -0.92
CA ALA A 132 -10.18 7.39 -2.04
C ALA A 132 -9.56 6.08 -1.56
N VAL A 133 -8.73 6.10 -0.51
CA VAL A 133 -8.21 4.88 0.12
C VAL A 133 -9.36 4.01 0.62
N GLN A 134 -10.31 4.60 1.33
CA GLN A 134 -11.43 3.87 1.91
C GLN A 134 -12.44 3.33 0.87
N GLN A 135 -12.48 3.86 -0.34
CA GLN A 135 -13.47 3.44 -1.33
C GLN A 135 -12.88 2.66 -2.50
N ARG A 136 -11.63 2.96 -2.89
CA ARG A 136 -11.09 2.58 -4.20
C ARG A 136 -9.73 1.88 -4.15
N TYR A 137 -9.04 1.90 -3.00
CA TYR A 137 -7.78 1.18 -2.86
C TYR A 137 -7.97 -0.34 -3.01
N CYS A 138 -7.08 -0.99 -3.73
CA CYS A 138 -7.06 -2.43 -3.90
C CYS A 138 -5.60 -2.89 -4.01
N THR A 139 -5.14 -3.67 -3.03
CA THR A 139 -3.77 -4.21 -2.98
C THR A 139 -3.50 -5.22 -4.07
N GLY A 140 -4.53 -5.77 -4.68
CA GLY A 140 -4.41 -6.51 -5.92
C GLY A 140 -5.39 -7.64 -6.09
N ARG A 141 -5.58 -8.03 -7.35
CA ARG A 141 -6.30 -9.22 -7.77
C ARG A 141 -5.57 -9.88 -8.94
N VAL A 142 -5.20 -11.13 -8.74
CA VAL A 142 -4.68 -12.01 -9.78
C VAL A 142 -5.81 -12.38 -10.73
N SER A 143 -5.56 -12.26 -12.03
CA SER A 143 -6.49 -12.64 -13.09
C SER A 143 -6.77 -14.15 -13.09
N ARG A 144 -7.91 -14.55 -13.65
CA ARG A 144 -8.34 -15.97 -13.67
C ARG A 144 -7.41 -16.90 -14.45
N ASP A 145 -6.63 -16.35 -15.37
CA ASP A 145 -5.61 -17.05 -16.14
C ASP A 145 -4.24 -17.06 -15.44
N GLY A 146 -4.09 -16.41 -14.29
CA GLY A 146 -2.84 -16.35 -13.53
C GLY A 146 -1.75 -15.45 -14.15
N GLN A 147 -2.06 -14.74 -15.23
CA GLN A 147 -1.08 -14.01 -16.04
C GLN A 147 -0.81 -12.58 -15.54
N VAL A 148 -1.77 -11.96 -14.83
CA VAL A 148 -1.72 -10.53 -14.48
C VAL A 148 -2.17 -10.30 -13.04
N LEU A 149 -1.45 -9.45 -12.32
CA LEU A 149 -1.90 -8.83 -11.09
C LEU A 149 -2.44 -7.42 -11.39
N ARG A 150 -3.70 -7.15 -11.07
CA ARG A 150 -4.30 -5.81 -11.20
C ARG A 150 -4.48 -5.18 -9.83
N ARG A 151 -4.13 -3.90 -9.67
CA ARG A 151 -4.19 -3.18 -8.39
C ARG A 151 -4.76 -1.77 -8.62
N ALA A 152 -5.30 -1.19 -7.55
CA ALA A 152 -5.70 0.21 -7.53
C ALA A 152 -4.97 0.89 -6.37
N HIS A 153 -4.07 1.80 -6.72
CA HIS A 153 -3.19 2.49 -5.79
C HIS A 153 -3.63 3.95 -5.62
N VAL A 154 -3.46 4.51 -4.42
CA VAL A 154 -3.74 5.92 -4.11
C VAL A 154 -2.44 6.55 -3.58
N PRO A 155 -1.66 7.25 -4.43
CA PRO A 155 -0.35 7.77 -4.04
C PRO A 155 -0.44 8.74 -2.87
N LEU A 156 0.46 8.57 -1.91
CA LEU A 156 0.66 9.52 -0.83
C LEU A 156 1.51 10.68 -1.34
N ASP A 157 0.98 11.89 -1.33
CA ASP A 157 1.75 13.10 -1.65
C ASP A 157 2.60 13.50 -0.43
N LEU A 158 3.91 13.31 -0.54
CA LEU A 158 4.88 13.63 0.52
C LEU A 158 5.29 15.11 0.53
N MET A 159 4.91 15.88 -0.48
CA MET A 159 5.22 17.31 -0.60
C MET A 159 3.97 18.11 -1.01
N PRO A 160 2.88 18.06 -0.22
CA PRO A 160 1.65 18.74 -0.57
C PRO A 160 1.89 20.24 -0.64
N ASP A 161 1.55 20.84 -1.77
CA ASP A 161 1.54 22.29 -1.91
C ASP A 161 0.46 22.88 -0.99
N ALA A 162 0.87 23.82 -0.14
CA ALA A 162 -0.02 24.49 0.81
C ALA A 162 -1.13 25.29 0.09
N ALA A 163 -0.90 25.68 -1.17
CA ALA A 163 -1.89 26.37 -2.00
C ALA A 163 -2.80 25.43 -2.80
N ALA A 164 -2.37 24.18 -3.03
CA ALA A 164 -3.15 23.17 -3.73
C ALA A 164 -4.03 22.38 -2.75
N ILE A 165 -5.13 22.98 -2.31
CA ILE A 165 -6.25 22.19 -1.79
C ILE A 165 -6.67 21.29 -2.96
N ALA A 166 -6.52 19.97 -2.79
CA ALA A 166 -6.76 18.94 -3.80
C ALA A 166 -7.91 19.39 -4.72
N THR A 167 -7.56 19.76 -5.95
CA THR A 167 -8.52 20.38 -6.86
C THR A 167 -9.61 19.35 -7.14
N PRO A 168 -10.91 19.69 -6.98
CA PRO A 168 -11.98 18.77 -7.32
C PRO A 168 -11.79 18.27 -8.77
N GLY A 169 -11.56 16.98 -8.94
CA GLY A 169 -11.34 16.36 -10.26
C GLY A 169 -9.95 15.76 -10.51
N GLN A 170 -8.98 15.93 -9.59
CA GLN A 170 -7.70 15.22 -9.72
C GLN A 170 -7.90 13.70 -9.61
N GLU A 171 -7.35 12.95 -10.56
CA GLU A 171 -7.37 11.48 -10.50
C GLU A 171 -6.43 11.00 -9.39
N LEU A 172 -7.01 10.65 -8.24
CA LEU A 172 -6.27 10.16 -7.07
C LEU A 172 -5.97 8.66 -7.12
N VAL A 173 -6.55 7.92 -8.07
CA VAL A 173 -6.48 6.46 -8.08
C VAL A 173 -5.78 5.99 -9.34
N HIS A 174 -4.61 5.39 -9.18
CA HIS A 174 -3.81 4.87 -10.27
C HIS A 174 -4.08 3.38 -10.43
N GLN A 175 -4.50 2.97 -11.63
CA GLN A 175 -4.60 1.54 -11.97
C GLN A 175 -3.23 1.00 -12.34
N GLN A 176 -2.87 -0.13 -11.75
CA GLN A 176 -1.60 -0.80 -12.04
C GLN A 176 -1.86 -2.23 -12.52
N GLU A 177 -1.14 -2.67 -13.54
CA GLU A 177 -1.17 -4.04 -14.04
C GLU A 177 0.25 -4.60 -14.11
N PHE A 178 0.51 -5.74 -13.47
CA PHE A 178 1.82 -6.38 -13.45
C PHE A 178 1.75 -7.76 -14.09
N GLU A 179 2.76 -8.11 -14.89
CA GLU A 179 2.87 -9.42 -15.52
C GLU A 179 3.35 -10.49 -14.54
N LEU A 180 2.68 -11.64 -14.55
CA LEU A 180 3.01 -12.82 -13.75
C LEU A 180 3.36 -14.04 -14.61
N GLY A 181 3.09 -14.00 -15.92
CA GLY A 181 3.29 -15.11 -16.84
C GLY A 181 4.74 -15.56 -16.96
N SER A 182 5.64 -14.61 -17.15
CA SER A 182 7.06 -14.91 -17.29
C SER A 182 7.75 -15.08 -15.92
N GLN A 183 8.70 -16.01 -15.84
CA GLN A 183 9.53 -16.21 -14.65
C GLN A 183 10.34 -14.95 -14.31
N GLN A 184 10.82 -14.24 -15.33
CA GLN A 184 11.58 -13.00 -15.16
C GLN A 184 10.74 -11.91 -14.48
N SER A 185 9.51 -11.68 -14.94
CA SER A 185 8.60 -10.69 -14.35
C SER A 185 8.30 -11.06 -12.88
N ARG A 186 8.07 -12.34 -12.58
CA ARG A 186 7.88 -12.81 -11.19
C ARG A 186 9.10 -12.58 -10.31
N ILE A 187 10.31 -12.82 -10.81
CA ILE A 187 11.56 -12.57 -10.07
C ILE A 187 11.69 -11.08 -9.72
N LEU A 188 11.43 -10.19 -10.69
CA LEU A 188 11.50 -8.75 -10.47
C LEU A 188 10.47 -8.27 -9.43
N LEU A 189 9.22 -8.70 -9.57
CA LEU A 189 8.16 -8.38 -8.60
C LEU A 189 8.48 -8.90 -7.20
N THR A 190 9.00 -10.12 -7.10
CA THR A 190 9.42 -10.72 -5.83
C THR A 190 10.54 -9.91 -5.19
N ARG A 191 11.51 -9.46 -5.98
CA ARG A 191 12.60 -8.62 -5.49
C ARG A 191 12.08 -7.28 -4.96
N THR A 192 11.21 -6.60 -5.70
CA THR A 192 10.61 -5.33 -5.24
C THR A 192 9.77 -5.54 -3.99
N ALA A 193 8.90 -6.56 -3.95
CA ALA A 193 8.04 -6.80 -2.80
C ALA A 193 8.85 -7.08 -1.52
N ARG A 194 10.02 -7.72 -1.64
CA ARG A 194 10.96 -7.90 -0.51
C ARG A 194 11.58 -6.60 -0.02
N GLN A 195 11.81 -5.63 -0.91
CA GLN A 195 12.31 -4.30 -0.51
C GLN A 195 11.27 -3.52 0.27
N CYS A 196 9.99 -3.88 0.16
CA CYS A 196 8.90 -3.27 0.93
C CYS A 196 8.80 -3.77 2.37
N ARG A 197 9.71 -4.67 2.79
CA ARG A 197 9.82 -5.10 4.18
C ARG A 197 10.69 -4.09 4.94
N PRO A 198 10.21 -3.50 6.04
CA PRO A 198 11.11 -2.86 7.00
C PRO A 198 12.10 -3.90 7.54
N ALA A 199 13.37 -3.50 7.68
CA ALA A 199 14.46 -4.32 8.20
C ALA A 199 14.29 -4.59 9.71
#